data_AF-A0A7S3JMY2-F1
#
_entry.id   AF-A0A7S3JMY2-F1
#
_cell.length_a   1.000
_cell.length_b   1.000
_cell.length_c   1.000
_cell.angle_alpha   90.00
_cell.angle_beta   90.00
_cell.angle_gamma   90.00
#
_symmetry.space_group_name_H-M   'P 1'
#
loop_
_entity.id
_entity.type
_entity.pdbx_description
1 polymer ?
#
loop_
_entity_poly.entity_id
_entity_poly.type
_entity_poly.pdbx_seq_one_letter_code
_entity_poly.pdbx_strand_id
1 'polypeptide(L)'
;KSDLFFDLMERMLRMEPSERISAEEAYRHPYFKEDPLPCQPKELPLLAEDSHEYSVKQQMKSIPPADDKDIRDLERFKREHENKFLYRRPPDLRPSDEQDESKEQKADVAAEGQRRQVSAREDQSSHLRRDHSDS
;
A
#
# COMPACT_ATOMS: atom_id res chain seq x y z
N LYS A 1 -38.04 12.42 12.16
CA LYS A 1 -36.88 11.61 12.61
C LYS A 1 -37.47 10.38 13.30
N SER A 2 -37.02 9.17 12.99
CA SER A 2 -37.58 7.94 13.60
C SER A 2 -37.06 7.83 15.04
N ASP A 3 -37.98 7.76 16.00
CA ASP A 3 -37.64 7.60 17.42
C ASP A 3 -37.09 6.19 17.70
N LEU A 4 -37.52 5.19 16.92
CA LEU A 4 -37.03 3.81 17.01
C LEU A 4 -35.57 3.67 16.58
N PHE A 5 -35.12 4.47 15.61
CA PHE A 5 -33.71 4.52 15.23
C PHE A 5 -32.84 5.00 16.40
N PHE A 6 -33.26 6.08 17.05
CA PHE A 6 -32.51 6.65 18.18
C PHE A 6 -32.47 5.68 19.36
N ASP A 7 -33.58 5.02 19.69
CA ASP A 7 -33.61 3.99 20.74
C ASP A 7 -32.65 2.83 20.45
N LEU A 8 -32.61 2.33 19.21
CA LEU A 8 -31.65 1.28 18.82
C LEU A 8 -30.20 1.75 18.96
N MET A 9 -29.89 2.95 18.46
CA MET A 9 -28.54 3.51 18.52
C MET A 9 -28.07 3.77 19.94
N GLU A 10 -28.95 4.27 20.81
CA GLU A 10 -28.61 4.51 22.21
C GLU A 10 -28.22 3.21 22.92
N ARG A 11 -28.92 2.10 22.63
CA ARG A 11 -28.61 0.78 23.20
C ARG A 11 -27.35 0.13 22.61
N MET A 12 -27.09 0.33 21.31
CA MET A 12 -25.87 -0.17 20.65
C MET A 12 -24.61 0.58 21.08
N LEU A 13 -24.74 1.86 21.41
CA LEU A 13 -23.64 2.76 21.76
C LEU A 13 -23.51 3.00 23.27
N ARG A 14 -24.03 2.10 24.11
CA ARG A 14 -23.82 2.16 25.57
C ARG A 14 -22.33 2.06 25.90
N MET A 15 -21.90 2.95 26.81
CA MET A 15 -20.53 3.05 27.29
C MET A 15 -20.09 1.78 28.03
N GLU A 16 -20.95 1.30 28.92
CA GLU A 16 -20.76 0.06 29.66
C GLU A 16 -21.09 -1.14 28.74
N PRO A 17 -20.13 -2.04 28.43
CA PRO A 17 -20.37 -3.16 27.53
C PRO A 17 -21.40 -4.16 28.04
N SER A 18 -21.52 -4.31 29.36
CA SER A 18 -22.50 -5.22 29.98
C SER A 18 -23.95 -4.74 29.82
N GLU A 19 -24.16 -3.44 29.60
CA GLU A 19 -25.48 -2.84 29.30
C GLU A 19 -25.77 -2.71 27.80
N ARG A 20 -24.78 -3.01 26.95
CA ARG A 20 -24.93 -2.92 25.50
C ARG A 20 -25.81 -4.06 24.99
N ILE A 21 -26.74 -3.72 24.11
CA ILE A 21 -27.62 -4.71 23.48
C ILE A 21 -26.83 -5.79 22.73
N SER A 22 -27.27 -7.04 22.83
CA SER A 22 -26.69 -8.14 22.07
C SER A 22 -27.10 -8.08 20.58
N ALA A 23 -26.37 -8.79 19.71
CA ALA A 23 -26.70 -8.85 18.28
C ALA A 23 -28.09 -9.46 18.03
N GLU A 24 -28.49 -10.46 18.83
CA GLU A 24 -29.79 -11.12 18.72
C GLU A 24 -30.94 -10.18 19.11
N GLU A 25 -30.78 -9.42 20.19
CA GLU A 25 -31.75 -8.41 20.62
C GLU A 25 -31.84 -7.25 19.64
N ALA A 26 -30.70 -6.79 19.11
CA ALA A 26 -30.65 -5.74 18.09
C ALA A 26 -31.41 -6.17 16.83
N TYR A 27 -31.21 -7.41 16.36
CA TYR A 27 -31.93 -7.95 15.21
C TYR A 27 -33.47 -7.99 15.42
N ARG A 28 -33.93 -8.22 16.66
CA ARG A 28 -35.37 -8.23 17.00
C ARG A 28 -35.97 -6.84 17.23
N HIS A 29 -35.16 -5.78 17.16
CA HIS A 29 -35.61 -4.43 17.48
C HIS A 29 -36.72 -3.93 16.53
N PRO A 30 -37.74 -3.19 17.03
CA PRO A 30 -38.85 -2.69 16.21
C PRO A 30 -38.43 -1.82 15.02
N TYR A 31 -37.27 -1.17 15.10
CA TYR A 31 -36.71 -0.36 14.02
C TYR A 31 -36.64 -1.10 12.67
N PHE A 32 -36.30 -2.40 12.67
CA PHE A 32 -36.23 -3.20 11.43
C PHE A 32 -37.61 -3.58 10.85
N LYS A 33 -38.68 -3.22 11.54
CA LYS A 33 -40.07 -3.44 11.14
C LYS A 33 -40.84 -2.13 10.92
N GLU A 34 -40.18 -0.98 11.12
CA GLU A 34 -40.74 0.34 10.83
C GLU A 34 -40.60 0.63 9.32
N ASP A 35 -41.57 1.33 8.74
CA ASP A 35 -41.43 1.82 7.38
C ASP A 35 -40.43 2.98 7.31
N PRO A 36 -39.49 2.98 6.33
CA PRO A 36 -39.36 2.03 5.24
C PRO A 36 -38.69 0.71 5.67
N LEU A 37 -39.26 -0.41 5.22
CA LEU A 37 -38.68 -1.73 5.43
C LEU A 37 -37.29 -1.86 4.77
N PRO A 38 -36.45 -2.80 5.25
CA PRO A 38 -35.17 -3.10 4.61
C PRO A 38 -35.33 -3.43 3.13
N CYS A 39 -34.56 -2.74 2.28
CA CYS A 39 -34.53 -2.99 0.85
C CYS A 39 -33.97 -4.38 0.52
N GLN A 40 -34.44 -4.95 -0.58
CA GLN A 40 -33.87 -6.20 -1.08
C GLN A 40 -32.44 -5.96 -1.58
N PRO A 41 -31.53 -6.97 -1.52
CA PRO A 41 -30.17 -6.80 -2.03
C PRO A 41 -30.08 -6.36 -3.50
N LYS A 42 -31.11 -6.68 -4.30
CA LYS A 42 -31.23 -6.31 -5.72
C LYS A 42 -31.60 -4.84 -5.94
N GLU A 43 -32.13 -4.17 -4.92
CA GLU A 43 -32.51 -2.75 -4.94
C GLU A 43 -31.34 -1.85 -4.57
N LEU A 44 -30.26 -2.42 -4.01
CA LEU A 44 -29.03 -1.68 -3.74
C LEU A 44 -28.40 -1.23 -5.07
N PRO A 45 -27.92 0.03 -5.16
CA PRO A 45 -27.20 0.50 -6.33
C PRO A 45 -25.99 -0.38 -6.62
N LEU A 46 -25.87 -0.85 -7.86
CA LEU A 46 -24.65 -1.47 -8.34
C LEU A 46 -23.60 -0.37 -8.51
N LEU A 47 -22.58 -0.37 -7.66
CA LEU A 47 -21.44 0.51 -7.84
C LEU A 47 -20.75 0.14 -9.16
N ALA A 48 -20.62 1.11 -10.06
CA ALA A 48 -20.05 0.89 -11.39
C ALA A 48 -18.55 0.52 -11.34
N GLU A 49 -17.85 0.95 -10.29
CA GLU A 49 -16.45 0.67 -10.06
C GLU A 49 -16.22 -0.02 -8.72
N ASP A 50 -15.21 -0.90 -8.71
CA ASP A 50 -14.75 -1.56 -7.51
C ASP A 50 -14.17 -0.52 -6.54
N SER A 51 -14.99 -0.16 -5.54
CA SER A 51 -14.62 0.79 -4.48
C SER A 51 -13.90 0.10 -3.32
N HIS A 52 -13.49 -1.16 -3.46
CA HIS A 52 -12.71 -1.84 -2.43
C HIS A 52 -11.39 -1.10 -2.22
N GLU A 53 -11.15 -0.69 -0.98
CA GLU A 53 -9.94 0.02 -0.56
C GLU A 53 -8.66 -0.65 -1.08
N TYR A 54 -8.66 -1.98 -1.13
CA TYR A 54 -7.57 -2.77 -1.69
C TYR A 54 -7.34 -2.46 -3.18
N SER A 55 -8.38 -2.54 -4.00
CA SER A 55 -8.31 -2.31 -5.45
C SER A 55 -7.84 -0.88 -5.76
N VAL A 56 -8.38 0.12 -5.06
CA VAL A 56 -7.95 1.52 -5.17
C VAL A 56 -6.46 1.66 -4.81
N LYS A 57 -6.02 1.07 -3.70
CA LYS A 57 -4.60 1.12 -3.29
C LYS A 57 -3.68 0.43 -4.31
N GLN A 58 -4.12 -0.65 -4.93
CA GLN A 58 -3.35 -1.34 -5.96
C GLN A 58 -3.26 -0.50 -7.24
N GLN A 59 -4.36 0.13 -7.67
CA GLN A 59 -4.36 1.08 -8.79
C GLN A 59 -3.42 2.26 -8.50
N MET A 60 -3.49 2.88 -7.32
CA MET A 60 -2.60 3.98 -6.93
C MET A 60 -1.12 3.61 -6.94
N LYS A 61 -0.75 2.35 -6.66
CA LYS A 61 0.63 1.88 -6.80
C LYS A 61 1.06 1.71 -8.24
N SER A 62 0.13 1.35 -9.13
CA SER A 62 0.38 1.15 -10.55
C SER A 62 0.42 2.45 -11.35
N ILE A 63 -0.15 3.54 -10.81
CA ILE A 63 -0.01 4.88 -11.39
C ILE A 63 1.45 5.31 -11.20
N PRO A 64 2.25 5.41 -12.26
CA PRO A 64 3.61 5.92 -12.14
C PRO A 64 3.57 7.39 -11.66
N PRO A 65 4.54 7.83 -10.85
CA PRO A 65 4.63 9.23 -10.47
C PRO A 65 4.74 10.11 -11.72
N ALA A 66 4.06 11.25 -11.72
CA ALA A 66 3.96 12.12 -12.90
C ALA A 66 5.31 12.74 -13.28
N ASP A 67 6.15 13.04 -12.29
CA ASP A 67 7.47 13.66 -12.47
C ASP A 67 8.60 12.97 -11.67
N ASP A 68 9.85 13.11 -12.14
CA ASP A 68 11.06 12.60 -11.46
C ASP A 68 11.23 13.11 -10.02
N LYS A 69 10.68 14.30 -9.72
CA LYS A 69 10.67 14.86 -8.37
C LYS A 69 9.74 14.07 -7.45
N ASP A 70 8.56 13.70 -7.94
CA ASP A 70 7.59 12.91 -7.19
C ASP A 70 8.14 11.51 -6.87
N ILE A 71 8.95 10.93 -7.77
CA ILE A 71 9.64 9.66 -7.52
C ILE A 71 10.60 9.79 -6.33
N ARG A 72 11.47 10.80 -6.34
CA ARG A 72 12.46 11.04 -5.27
C ARG A 72 11.80 11.35 -3.93
N ASP A 73 10.74 12.13 -3.94
CA ASP A 73 10.00 12.49 -2.74
C ASP A 73 9.23 11.28 -2.19
N LEU A 74 8.66 10.43 -3.05
CA LEU A 74 8.05 9.17 -2.64
C LEU A 74 9.06 8.17 -2.06
N GLU A 75 10.27 8.08 -2.64
CA GLU A 75 11.37 7.27 -2.10
C GLU A 75 11.85 7.78 -0.73
N ARG A 76 12.02 9.10 -0.59
CA ARG A 76 12.35 9.74 0.70
C ARG A 76 11.27 9.46 1.74
N PHE A 77 9.99 9.65 1.38
CA PHE A 77 8.86 9.40 2.26
C PHE A 77 8.79 7.94 2.70
N LYS A 78 8.97 6.98 1.77
CA LYS A 78 9.01 5.53 2.10
C LYS A 78 10.12 5.23 3.11
N ARG A 79 11.35 5.73 2.89
CA ARG A 79 12.49 5.52 3.79
C ARG A 79 12.25 6.12 5.18
N GLU A 80 11.62 7.28 5.27
CA GLU A 80 11.30 7.93 6.55
C GLU A 80 10.16 7.22 7.29
N HIS A 81 9.10 6.80 6.58
CA HIS A 81 7.96 6.12 7.20
C HIS A 81 8.24 4.66 7.56
N GLU A 82 9.07 3.95 6.80
CA GLU A 82 9.55 2.60 7.15
C GLU A 82 10.28 2.64 8.51
N ASN A 83 11.08 3.68 8.75
CA ASN A 83 11.71 3.92 10.05
C ASN A 83 10.69 4.30 11.14
N LYS A 84 9.58 4.96 10.80
CA LYS A 84 8.54 5.36 11.76
C LYS A 84 7.68 4.18 12.24
N PHE A 85 7.47 3.16 11.40
CA PHE A 85 6.76 1.94 11.80
C PHE A 85 7.57 1.03 12.74
N LEU A 86 8.90 1.11 12.72
CA LEU A 86 9.77 0.39 13.66
C LEU A 86 9.58 0.83 15.12
N TYR A 87 9.17 2.08 15.36
CA TYR A 87 8.91 2.59 16.71
C TYR A 87 7.51 2.27 17.27
N ARG A 88 6.60 1.70 16.45
CA ARG A 88 5.34 1.10 16.94
C ARG A 88 5.47 -0.39 17.29
N ARG A 89 6.58 -1.03 16.92
CA ARG A 89 6.86 -2.44 17.22
C ARG A 89 7.38 -2.54 18.66
N PRO A 90 6.85 -3.46 19.50
CA PRO A 90 7.32 -3.62 20.88
C PRO A 90 8.85 -3.80 20.91
N PRO A 91 9.54 -3.23 21.93
CA PRO A 91 10.99 -3.22 22.02
C PRO A 91 11.67 -4.57 21.74
N ASP A 92 11.05 -5.63 22.22
CA ASP A 92 11.57 -7.00 22.26
C ASP A 92 11.57 -7.69 20.89
N LEU A 93 10.86 -7.12 19.93
CA LEU A 93 10.79 -7.62 18.56
C LEU A 93 11.54 -6.73 17.59
N ARG A 94 12.17 -5.64 18.04
CA ARG A 94 13.04 -4.86 17.15
C ARG A 94 14.16 -5.79 16.68
N PRO A 95 14.41 -5.91 15.36
CA PRO A 95 15.63 -6.54 14.91
C PRO A 95 16.78 -5.83 15.61
N SER A 96 17.60 -6.58 16.35
CA SER A 96 18.85 -6.04 16.88
C SER A 96 19.60 -5.40 15.71
N ASP A 97 20.28 -4.29 15.96
CA ASP A 97 21.25 -3.71 15.02
C ASP A 97 22.44 -4.68 14.84
N GLU A 98 22.20 -5.92 14.40
CA GLU A 98 23.21 -6.72 13.74
C GLU A 98 23.41 -6.06 12.38
N GLN A 99 24.56 -5.42 12.28
CA GLN A 99 25.08 -4.72 11.13
C GLN A 99 24.74 -5.52 9.87
N ASP A 100 23.89 -4.93 9.03
CA ASP A 100 23.47 -5.48 7.74
C ASP A 100 24.66 -5.44 6.75
N GLU A 101 25.68 -6.28 6.99
CA GLU A 101 26.78 -6.57 6.05
C GLU A 101 26.25 -7.12 4.72
N SER A 102 24.96 -7.50 4.65
CA SER A 102 24.33 -8.05 3.46
C SER A 102 23.91 -7.00 2.42
N LYS A 103 23.89 -5.71 2.76
CA LYS A 103 23.65 -4.63 1.79
C LYS A 103 24.91 -4.17 1.05
N GLU A 104 26.07 -4.25 1.69
CA GLU A 104 27.34 -3.83 1.07
C GLU A 104 27.78 -4.81 -0.03
N GLN A 105 27.54 -6.10 0.18
CA GLN A 105 27.85 -7.15 -0.82
C GLN A 105 26.99 -7.06 -2.10
N LYS A 106 25.79 -6.47 -2.06
CA LYS A 106 24.95 -6.28 -3.27
C LYS A 106 25.40 -5.10 -4.14
N ALA A 107 26.09 -4.12 -3.58
CA ALA A 107 26.62 -2.99 -4.35
C ALA A 107 27.86 -3.38 -5.16
N ASP A 108 28.74 -4.21 -4.59
CA ASP A 108 29.97 -4.65 -5.26
C ASP A 108 29.73 -5.58 -6.45
N VAL A 109 28.73 -6.47 -6.36
CA VAL A 109 28.35 -7.36 -7.47
C VAL A 109 27.82 -6.56 -8.68
N ALA A 110 27.16 -5.42 -8.44
CA ALA A 110 26.68 -4.55 -9.51
C ALA A 110 27.81 -3.74 -10.17
N ALA A 111 28.81 -3.32 -9.39
CA ALA A 111 29.97 -2.57 -9.89
C ALA A 111 30.91 -3.46 -10.74
N GLU A 112 31.08 -4.74 -10.39
CA GLU A 112 31.89 -5.67 -11.18
C GLU A 112 31.22 -6.06 -12.51
N GLY A 113 29.89 -6.20 -12.51
CA GLY A 113 29.10 -6.42 -13.74
C GLY A 113 29.19 -5.26 -14.73
N GLN A 114 29.30 -4.02 -14.24
CA GLN A 114 29.50 -2.84 -15.08
C GLN A 114 30.92 -2.73 -15.62
N ARG A 115 31.97 -3.05 -14.83
CA ARG A 115 33.37 -3.04 -15.31
C ARG A 115 33.64 -4.02 -16.45
N ARG A 116 33.00 -5.20 -16.44
CA ARG A 116 33.13 -6.20 -17.53
C ARG A 116 32.44 -5.77 -18.83
N GLN A 117 31.39 -4.95 -18.77
CA GLN A 117 30.70 -4.45 -19.96
C GLN A 117 31.45 -3.29 -20.65
N VAL A 118 32.23 -2.50 -19.90
CA VAL A 118 33.02 -1.42 -20.50
C VAL A 118 34.25 -1.96 -21.24
N SER A 119 34.95 -2.98 -20.71
CA SER A 119 36.11 -3.56 -21.40
C SER A 119 35.74 -4.27 -22.70
N ALA A 120 34.55 -4.89 -22.76
CA ALA A 120 34.04 -5.54 -23.97
C ALA A 120 33.68 -4.55 -25.11
N ARG A 121 33.48 -3.26 -24.79
CA ARG A 121 33.18 -2.21 -25.78
C ARG A 121 34.42 -1.54 -26.36
N GLU A 122 35.54 -1.51 -25.65
CA GLU A 122 36.78 -0.90 -26.16
C GLU A 122 37.51 -1.79 -27.18
N ASP A 123 37.41 -3.11 -27.07
CA ASP A 123 38.02 -4.04 -28.04
C ASP A 123 37.36 -3.97 -29.43
N GLN A 124 36.05 -3.69 -29.51
CA GLN A 124 35.33 -3.55 -30.77
C GLN A 124 35.56 -2.20 -31.48
N SER A 125 36.02 -1.17 -30.74
CA SER A 125 36.24 0.17 -31.29
C SER A 125 37.60 0.32 -31.99
N SER A 126 38.54 -0.59 -31.70
CA SER A 126 39.88 -0.56 -32.31
C SER A 126 39.95 -1.13 -33.75
N HIS A 127 38.88 -1.77 -34.24
CA HIS A 127 38.86 -2.46 -35.54
C HIS A 127 38.32 -1.62 -36.72
N LEU A 128 37.92 -0.36 -36.50
CA LEU A 128 37.26 0.48 -37.52
C LEU A 128 38.11 1.69 -37.99
N ARG A 129 39.42 1.68 -37.74
CA ARG A 129 40.33 2.72 -38.25
C ARG A 129 41.50 2.12 -39.02
N ARG A 130 41.22 1.56 -40.19
CA ARG A 130 42.14 1.45 -41.32
C ARG A 130 41.30 1.20 -42.57
N ASP A 131 41.87 1.53 -43.71
CA ASP A 131 41.28 1.49 -45.04
C ASP A 131 40.37 2.68 -45.31
N HIS A 132 40.98 3.79 -45.71
CA HIS A 132 40.57 4.60 -46.87
C HIS A 132 41.80 5.38 -47.33
N SER A 133 42.65 4.70 -48.10
CA SER A 133 43.68 5.30 -48.95
C SER A 133 43.76 4.41 -50.18
N ASP A 134 43.22 4.86 -51.30
CA ASP A 134 43.89 4.88 -52.62
C ASP A 134 42.84 5.01 -53.76
N SER A 135 42.90 6.13 -54.49
CA SER A 135 42.60 6.34 -55.93
C SER A 135 42.27 7.80 -56.22
#